data_AF-A0AAN6Y2I2-F1
#
_entry.id   AF-A0AAN6Y2I2-F1
#
_cell.length_a   1.000
_cell.length_b   1.000
_cell.length_c   1.000
_cell.angle_alpha   90.00
_cell.angle_beta   90.00
_cell.angle_gamma   90.00
#
_symmetry.space_group_name_H-M   'P 1'
#
loop_
_entity.id
_entity.type
_entity.pdbx_description
1 polymer ?
#
loop_
_entity_poly.entity_id
_entity_poly.type
_entity_poly.pdbx_seq_one_letter_code
_entity_poly.pdbx_strand_id
1 'polypeptide(L)'
;MKLEDWETISDDKSEKSAYHSVDEPTPTYTKMEVTVPRRPDQPARLKIAGATWGGVNVTEDVRAMISASETLVLDMHTVHRVLVPDPIFGTIKTLTVLYQYEDQDDIHLLNTAEHVFPITLFPAAHKYGGPASLMTVDRPWRAGPYSSVEIIAVLYGPKRIETPSVLEELSNFFEGRRGQIRMTNSFFKADTWPGHKKSWTVYFRFTQSKRIQCVTGLEDGALELPWSRD
;
A
#
# COMPACT_ATOMS: atom_id res chain seq x y z
N MET A 1 12.64 -35.84 70.95
CA MET A 1 12.68 -37.29 70.62
C MET A 1 11.74 -37.48 69.45
N LYS A 2 12.12 -37.93 68.25
CA LYS A 2 13.21 -38.79 67.73
C LYS A 2 13.86 -38.11 66.48
N LEU A 3 15.16 -38.16 66.17
CA LEU A 3 16.12 -39.26 65.91
C LEU A 3 15.80 -40.13 64.68
N GLU A 4 16.66 -39.95 63.66
CA GLU A 4 17.29 -41.00 62.83
C GLU A 4 16.53 -41.58 61.64
N ASP A 5 17.21 -41.49 60.48
CA ASP A 5 17.42 -42.52 59.43
C ASP A 5 18.24 -41.84 58.32
N TRP A 6 19.50 -41.46 58.54
CA TRP A 6 20.72 -42.25 58.23
C TRP A 6 20.65 -43.11 56.96
N GLU A 7 21.35 -42.58 55.94
CA GLU A 7 22.24 -43.25 54.99
C GLU A 7 22.29 -44.78 54.97
N THR A 8 22.09 -45.34 53.77
CA THR A 8 22.86 -46.43 53.15
C THR A 8 22.21 -46.64 51.77
N ILE A 9 22.88 -46.71 50.62
CA ILE A 9 23.87 -47.71 50.23
C ILE A 9 24.70 -47.15 49.04
N SER A 10 25.97 -47.53 49.10
CA SER A 10 27.14 -47.39 48.22
C SER A 10 26.96 -47.43 46.69
N ASP A 11 27.88 -46.71 46.04
CA ASP A 11 28.77 -47.15 44.96
C ASP A 11 28.47 -48.50 44.30
N ASP A 12 28.33 -48.50 42.97
CA ASP A 12 29.32 -49.05 42.03
C ASP A 12 28.71 -49.23 40.61
N LYS A 13 29.55 -49.05 39.58
CA LYS A 13 29.33 -49.23 38.13
C LYS A 13 28.58 -48.07 37.44
N SER A 14 29.05 -47.48 36.35
CA SER A 14 29.95 -47.97 35.29
C SER A 14 30.43 -46.80 34.42
N GLU A 15 31.73 -46.83 34.13
CA GLU A 15 32.35 -46.58 32.82
C GLU A 15 32.02 -45.32 32.02
N LYS A 16 33.11 -44.57 31.77
CA LYS A 16 33.29 -43.60 30.70
C LYS A 16 32.71 -44.12 29.37
N SER A 17 31.74 -43.41 28.81
CA SER A 17 31.51 -43.41 27.37
C SER A 17 31.73 -42.01 26.82
N ALA A 18 32.79 -41.87 26.05
CA ALA A 18 33.05 -40.72 25.20
C ALA A 18 32.03 -40.74 24.06
N TYR A 19 31.05 -39.84 24.11
CA TYR A 19 30.25 -39.50 22.95
C TYR A 19 30.71 -38.16 22.39
N HIS A 20 31.37 -38.26 21.24
CA HIS A 20 31.58 -37.19 20.29
C HIS A 20 30.30 -36.34 20.14
N SER A 21 30.41 -35.04 20.44
CA SER A 21 29.51 -34.03 19.92
C SER A 21 29.68 -33.97 18.40
N VAL A 22 28.78 -34.62 17.68
CA VAL A 22 28.62 -34.43 16.25
C VAL A 22 27.88 -33.11 16.08
N ASP A 23 28.55 -32.11 15.51
CA ASP A 23 27.91 -30.89 15.02
C ASP A 23 26.90 -31.29 13.93
N GLU A 24 25.62 -31.36 14.29
CA GLU A 24 24.55 -31.44 13.30
C GLU A 24 24.39 -30.05 12.64
N PRO A 25 24.57 -29.92 11.32
CA PRO A 25 24.30 -28.67 10.66
C PRO A 25 22.79 -28.40 10.70
N THR A 26 22.42 -27.26 11.28
CA THR A 26 21.05 -26.72 11.23
C THR A 26 20.57 -26.69 9.78
N PRO A 27 19.45 -27.34 9.43
CA PRO A 27 18.96 -27.34 8.05
C PRO A 27 18.54 -25.92 7.67
N THR A 28 19.29 -25.31 6.77
CA THR A 28 18.94 -24.06 6.12
C THR A 28 17.72 -24.31 5.23
N TYR A 29 16.53 -23.99 5.72
CA TYR A 29 15.33 -23.96 4.89
C TYR A 29 15.44 -22.77 3.92
N THR A 30 15.98 -23.01 2.74
CA THR A 30 15.79 -22.13 1.59
C THR A 30 14.31 -22.13 1.27
N LYS A 31 13.62 -21.03 1.59
CA LYS A 31 12.25 -20.76 1.14
C LYS A 31 12.27 -20.68 -0.38
N MET A 32 12.07 -21.83 -1.05
CA MET A 32 11.83 -21.86 -2.48
C MET A 32 10.49 -21.19 -2.72
N GLU A 33 10.50 -19.98 -3.29
CA GLU A 33 9.33 -19.41 -3.91
C GLU A 33 8.98 -20.29 -5.11
N VAL A 34 8.11 -21.28 -4.89
CA VAL A 34 7.56 -22.09 -5.97
C VAL A 34 6.60 -21.19 -6.75
N THR A 35 7.11 -20.56 -7.80
CA THR A 35 6.28 -19.95 -8.84
C THR A 35 5.61 -21.08 -9.61
N VAL A 36 4.45 -21.51 -9.14
CA VAL A 36 3.59 -22.44 -9.89
C VAL A 36 3.20 -21.73 -11.20
N PRO A 37 3.51 -22.29 -12.39
CA PRO A 37 3.13 -21.68 -13.65
C PRO A 37 1.61 -21.61 -13.74
N ARG A 38 1.11 -20.41 -14.03
CA ARG A 38 -0.32 -20.11 -14.09
C ARG A 38 -0.99 -20.89 -15.23
N ARG A 39 -2.18 -21.42 -14.99
CA ARG A 39 -2.97 -22.02 -16.07
C ARG A 39 -3.49 -20.92 -17.02
N PRO A 40 -3.54 -21.15 -18.34
CA PRO A 40 -4.01 -20.18 -19.33
C PRO A 40 -5.46 -19.71 -19.14
N ASP A 41 -6.27 -20.45 -18.37
CA ASP A 41 -7.68 -20.19 -18.08
C ASP A 41 -7.91 -19.36 -16.80
N GLN A 42 -6.87 -19.07 -16.00
CA GLN A 42 -7.02 -18.31 -14.77
C GLN A 42 -6.96 -16.78 -15.04
N PRO A 43 -8.00 -16.02 -14.65
CA PRO A 43 -8.07 -14.57 -14.89
C PRO A 43 -6.94 -13.83 -14.18
N ALA A 44 -6.38 -12.78 -14.83
CA ALA A 44 -5.27 -11.97 -14.31
C ALA A 44 -5.44 -11.58 -12.84
N ARG A 45 -4.38 -11.71 -12.03
CA ARG A 45 -4.51 -11.50 -10.59
C ARG A 45 -4.49 -10.01 -10.32
N LEU A 46 -5.50 -9.51 -9.61
CA LEU A 46 -5.59 -8.11 -9.25
C LEU A 46 -4.67 -7.83 -8.06
N LYS A 47 -3.75 -6.88 -8.23
CA LYS A 47 -2.84 -6.42 -7.17
C LYS A 47 -3.11 -4.97 -6.82
N ILE A 48 -3.53 -4.72 -5.60
CA ILE A 48 -3.66 -3.35 -5.06
C ILE A 48 -2.32 -2.91 -4.48
N ALA A 49 -1.70 -1.90 -5.09
CA ALA A 49 -0.46 -1.30 -4.60
C ALA A 49 -0.72 -0.35 -3.43
N GLY A 50 -1.84 0.39 -3.46
CA GLY A 50 -2.30 1.21 -2.36
C GLY A 50 -3.70 1.73 -2.60
N ALA A 51 -4.44 2.00 -1.51
CA ALA A 51 -5.75 2.61 -1.57
C ALA A 51 -5.97 3.59 -0.42
N THR A 52 -6.71 4.65 -0.69
CA THR A 52 -7.06 5.67 0.30
C THR A 52 -8.51 6.09 0.17
N TRP A 53 -9.17 6.35 1.29
CA TRP A 53 -10.53 6.87 1.30
C TRP A 53 -10.63 7.99 2.31
N GLY A 54 -11.09 9.17 1.90
CA GLY A 54 -11.28 10.30 2.81
C GLY A 54 -10.04 10.68 3.63
N GLY A 55 -8.84 10.57 3.06
CA GLY A 55 -7.58 10.93 3.74
C GLY A 55 -6.99 9.85 4.66
N VAL A 56 -7.52 8.63 4.67
CA VAL A 56 -6.94 7.49 5.40
C VAL A 56 -6.57 6.35 4.46
N ASN A 57 -5.59 5.53 4.86
CA ASN A 57 -5.17 4.35 4.11
C ASN A 57 -6.15 3.19 4.37
N VAL A 58 -6.70 2.62 3.30
CA VAL A 58 -7.67 1.50 3.32
C VAL A 58 -7.19 0.33 2.44
N THR A 59 -5.87 0.23 2.24
CA THR A 59 -5.27 -0.72 1.29
C THR A 59 -5.63 -2.16 1.61
N GLU A 60 -5.55 -2.56 2.89
CA GLU A 60 -5.84 -3.94 3.28
C GLU A 60 -7.34 -4.26 3.19
N ASP A 61 -8.21 -3.32 3.54
CA ASP A 61 -9.66 -3.49 3.41
C ASP A 61 -10.05 -3.70 1.95
N VAL A 62 -9.52 -2.87 1.05
CA VAL A 62 -9.77 -3.01 -0.40
C VAL A 62 -9.21 -4.32 -0.94
N ARG A 63 -8.07 -4.80 -0.44
CA ARG A 63 -7.53 -6.13 -0.81
C ARG A 63 -8.43 -7.27 -0.33
N ALA A 64 -8.96 -7.17 0.88
CA ALA A 64 -9.85 -8.17 1.46
C ALA A 64 -11.18 -8.28 0.70
N MET A 65 -11.57 -7.24 -0.03
CA MET A 65 -12.77 -7.20 -0.87
C MET A 65 -12.61 -7.87 -2.25
N ILE A 66 -11.38 -8.26 -2.64
CA ILE A 66 -11.15 -8.92 -3.93
C ILE A 66 -11.76 -10.33 -3.89
N SER A 67 -12.64 -10.62 -4.83
CA SER A 67 -13.28 -11.93 -4.95
C SER A 67 -12.31 -13.00 -5.43
N ALA A 68 -12.69 -14.26 -5.29
CA ALA A 68 -11.96 -15.40 -5.87
C ALA A 68 -11.85 -15.34 -7.41
N SER A 69 -12.67 -14.52 -8.07
CA SER A 69 -12.62 -14.26 -9.52
C SER A 69 -11.73 -13.06 -9.88
N GLU A 70 -10.85 -12.62 -8.97
CA GLU A 70 -9.92 -11.50 -9.15
C GLU A 70 -10.65 -10.20 -9.54
N THR A 71 -11.86 -10.03 -9.00
CA THR A 71 -12.74 -8.91 -9.28
C THR A 71 -12.97 -8.10 -8.01
N LEU A 72 -12.94 -6.78 -8.12
CA LEU A 72 -13.31 -5.87 -7.06
C LEU A 72 -14.57 -5.10 -7.47
N VAL A 73 -15.64 -5.21 -6.68
CA VAL A 73 -16.87 -4.43 -6.86
C VAL A 73 -16.98 -3.41 -5.74
N LEU A 74 -17.10 -2.14 -6.11
CA LEU A 74 -17.21 -1.01 -5.20
C LEU A 74 -18.54 -0.33 -5.44
N ASP A 75 -19.49 -0.52 -4.54
CA ASP A 75 -20.69 0.30 -4.50
C ASP A 75 -20.40 1.59 -3.72
N MET A 76 -20.21 2.69 -4.45
CA MET A 76 -19.84 3.97 -3.87
C MET A 76 -20.97 4.64 -3.06
N HIS A 77 -22.20 4.12 -3.09
CA HIS A 77 -23.26 4.53 -2.17
C HIS A 77 -23.16 3.87 -0.80
N THR A 78 -22.55 2.69 -0.72
CA THR A 78 -22.48 1.87 0.50
C THR A 78 -21.06 1.61 0.98
N VAL A 79 -20.04 2.20 0.33
CA VAL A 79 -18.62 2.02 0.66
C VAL A 79 -18.28 2.31 2.14
N HIS A 80 -18.97 3.28 2.75
CA HIS A 80 -18.83 3.62 4.17
C HIS A 80 -19.23 2.51 5.15
N ARG A 81 -19.92 1.46 4.66
CA ARG A 81 -20.30 0.29 5.46
C ARG A 81 -19.23 -0.79 5.47
N VAL A 82 -18.33 -0.78 4.49
CA VAL A 82 -17.29 -1.80 4.29
C VAL A 82 -15.89 -1.26 4.59
N LEU A 83 -15.64 0.02 4.35
CA LEU A 83 -14.41 0.70 4.77
C LEU A 83 -14.67 1.35 6.13
N VAL A 84 -14.08 0.81 7.19
CA VAL A 84 -14.39 1.18 8.58
C VAL A 84 -13.09 1.49 9.33
N PRO A 85 -13.05 2.58 10.13
CA PRO A 85 -14.13 3.55 10.38
C PRO A 85 -14.28 4.59 9.25
N ASP A 86 -15.46 5.22 9.16
CA ASP A 86 -15.64 6.43 8.33
C ASP A 86 -14.69 7.53 8.84
N PRO A 87 -13.72 7.99 8.04
CA PRO A 87 -12.70 8.93 8.51
C PRO A 87 -13.28 10.32 8.73
N ILE A 88 -14.36 10.69 8.03
CA ILE A 88 -15.02 11.99 8.15
C ILE A 88 -16.51 11.83 7.89
N PHE A 89 -17.23 11.53 8.97
CA PHE A 89 -18.67 11.38 8.92
C PHE A 89 -19.38 12.62 8.37
N GLY A 90 -20.40 12.42 7.54
CA GLY A 90 -21.22 13.48 6.95
C GLY A 90 -20.57 14.26 5.81
N THR A 91 -19.34 13.89 5.40
CA THR A 91 -18.66 14.50 4.26
C THR A 91 -18.53 13.50 3.11
N ILE A 92 -18.73 13.96 1.88
CA ILE A 92 -18.47 13.16 0.66
C ILE A 92 -16.97 12.97 0.54
N LYS A 93 -16.53 11.72 0.52
CA LYS A 93 -15.12 11.35 0.43
C LYS A 93 -14.75 10.90 -0.98
N THR A 94 -13.46 10.91 -1.27
CA THR A 94 -12.88 10.28 -2.46
C THR A 94 -12.18 8.99 -2.09
N LEU A 95 -12.46 7.92 -2.84
CA LEU A 95 -11.70 6.68 -2.85
C LEU A 95 -10.69 6.74 -4.00
N THR A 96 -9.46 6.38 -3.70
CA THR A 96 -8.39 6.22 -4.68
C THR A 96 -7.80 4.83 -4.55
N VAL A 97 -7.53 4.17 -5.68
CA VAL A 97 -6.96 2.82 -5.70
C VAL A 97 -5.91 2.76 -6.80
N LEU A 98 -4.66 2.54 -6.43
CA LEU A 98 -3.57 2.24 -7.36
C LEU A 98 -3.42 0.72 -7.45
N TYR A 99 -3.53 0.17 -8.65
CA TYR A 99 -3.56 -1.27 -8.87
C TYR A 99 -2.87 -1.69 -10.16
N GLN A 100 -2.60 -2.98 -10.29
CA GLN A 100 -2.01 -3.61 -11.47
C GLN A 100 -2.57 -5.02 -11.61
N TYR A 101 -2.50 -5.59 -12.82
CA TYR A 101 -2.76 -7.01 -13.05
C TYR A 101 -1.44 -7.74 -13.25
N GLU A 102 -1.27 -8.94 -12.69
CA GLU A 102 0.02 -9.67 -12.71
C GLU A 102 0.63 -9.95 -14.09
N ASP A 103 -0.17 -9.94 -15.14
CA ASP A 103 0.22 -10.18 -16.53
C ASP A 103 0.33 -8.87 -17.34
N GLN A 104 0.23 -7.72 -16.68
CA GLN A 104 0.31 -6.40 -17.28
C GLN A 104 1.36 -5.57 -16.56
N ASP A 105 2.19 -4.88 -17.33
CA ASP A 105 3.17 -3.93 -16.78
C ASP A 105 2.54 -2.57 -16.44
N ASP A 106 1.30 -2.34 -16.88
CA ASP A 106 0.58 -1.10 -16.68
C ASP A 106 0.10 -0.94 -15.24
N ILE A 107 0.37 0.23 -14.67
CA ILE A 107 -0.19 0.67 -13.40
C ILE A 107 -1.47 1.44 -13.70
N HIS A 108 -2.55 1.05 -13.05
CA HIS A 108 -3.86 1.67 -13.18
C HIS A 108 -4.20 2.44 -11.91
N LEU A 109 -4.98 3.51 -12.10
CA LEU A 109 -5.46 4.38 -11.04
C LEU A 109 -6.97 4.52 -11.15
N LEU A 110 -7.66 4.19 -10.06
CA LEU A 110 -9.04 4.60 -9.82
C LEU A 110 -9.02 5.85 -8.93
N ASN A 111 -9.75 6.89 -9.33
CA ASN A 111 -10.10 8.01 -8.44
C ASN A 111 -11.59 8.32 -8.57
N THR A 112 -12.33 8.22 -7.48
CA THR A 112 -13.79 8.36 -7.50
C THR A 112 -14.33 8.95 -6.22
N ALA A 113 -15.43 9.71 -6.32
CA ALA A 113 -16.18 10.21 -5.18
C ALA A 113 -17.19 9.16 -4.66
N GLU A 114 -17.63 9.31 -3.42
CA GLU A 114 -18.84 8.62 -2.94
C GLU A 114 -20.09 9.07 -3.71
N HIS A 115 -21.16 8.26 -3.63
CA HIS A 115 -22.45 8.51 -4.28
C HIS A 115 -22.43 8.54 -5.82
N VAL A 116 -21.46 7.87 -6.43
CA VAL A 116 -21.45 7.59 -7.87
C VAL A 116 -21.88 6.13 -8.13
N PHE A 117 -22.06 5.80 -9.41
CA PHE A 117 -22.40 4.44 -9.83
C PHE A 117 -21.38 3.41 -9.34
N PRO A 118 -21.81 2.15 -9.10
CA PRO A 118 -20.90 1.08 -8.75
C PRO A 118 -19.76 0.93 -9.78
N ILE A 119 -18.56 0.71 -9.28
CA ILE A 119 -17.35 0.51 -10.08
C ILE A 119 -16.90 -0.92 -9.91
N THR A 120 -16.60 -1.57 -11.04
CA THR A 120 -16.05 -2.93 -11.05
C THR A 120 -14.67 -2.92 -11.69
N LEU A 121 -13.67 -3.38 -10.95
CA LEU A 121 -12.35 -3.70 -11.51
C LEU A 121 -12.36 -5.18 -11.85
N PHE A 122 -12.21 -5.50 -13.13
CA PHE A 122 -12.06 -6.88 -13.60
C PHE A 122 -10.96 -6.96 -14.67
N PRO A 123 -10.26 -8.10 -14.80
CA PRO A 123 -9.10 -8.27 -15.68
C PRO A 123 -9.29 -7.83 -17.14
N ALA A 124 -10.50 -7.99 -17.67
CA ALA A 124 -10.83 -7.68 -19.07
C ALA A 124 -11.28 -6.23 -19.31
N ALA A 125 -11.50 -5.42 -18.26
CA ALA A 125 -12.11 -4.09 -18.36
C ALA A 125 -11.28 -3.11 -19.20
N HIS A 126 -9.96 -3.26 -19.16
CA HIS A 126 -9.02 -2.37 -19.86
C HIS A 126 -9.09 -2.47 -21.39
N LYS A 127 -9.71 -3.52 -21.94
CA LYS A 127 -9.89 -3.69 -23.39
C LYS A 127 -11.05 -2.87 -23.97
N TYR A 128 -11.97 -2.36 -23.13
CA TYR A 128 -13.25 -1.80 -23.59
C TYR A 128 -13.50 -0.33 -23.24
N GLY A 129 -12.50 0.39 -22.74
CA GLY A 129 -12.68 1.78 -22.29
C GLY A 129 -13.49 1.82 -20.99
N GLY A 130 -12.78 1.82 -19.87
CA GLY A 130 -13.41 1.92 -18.54
C GLY A 130 -14.08 3.28 -18.31
N PRO A 131 -14.86 3.42 -17.22
CA PRO A 131 -15.36 4.73 -16.79
C PRO A 131 -14.19 5.73 -16.63
N ALA A 132 -14.46 7.03 -16.85
CA ALA A 132 -13.45 8.10 -16.80
C ALA A 132 -12.65 8.18 -15.48
N SER A 133 -13.16 7.56 -14.42
CA SER A 133 -12.47 7.39 -13.13
C SER A 133 -11.31 6.40 -13.16
N LEU A 134 -11.20 5.56 -14.19
CA LEU A 134 -10.11 4.63 -14.42
C LEU A 134 -9.11 5.23 -15.41
N MET A 135 -7.86 5.35 -14.98
CA MET A 135 -6.77 5.92 -15.76
C MET A 135 -5.59 4.95 -15.77
N THR A 136 -4.98 4.76 -16.94
CA THR A 136 -3.64 4.15 -17.02
C THR A 136 -2.60 5.20 -16.68
N VAL A 137 -1.63 4.85 -15.85
CA VAL A 137 -0.51 5.74 -15.50
C VAL A 137 0.62 5.48 -16.49
N ASP A 138 0.64 6.26 -17.58
CA ASP A 138 1.55 6.02 -18.71
C ASP A 138 3.03 6.04 -18.28
N ARG A 139 3.45 6.98 -17.42
CA ARG A 139 4.80 7.05 -16.83
C ARG A 139 4.82 7.77 -15.48
N PRO A 140 5.56 7.26 -14.47
CA PRO A 140 5.88 8.02 -13.27
C PRO A 140 6.66 9.30 -13.62
N TRP A 141 6.38 10.39 -12.91
CA TRP A 141 7.05 11.67 -13.04
C TRP A 141 8.32 11.74 -12.21
N ARG A 142 9.35 12.43 -12.71
CA ARG A 142 10.61 12.70 -12.02
C ARG A 142 11.02 14.16 -12.22
N ALA A 143 11.56 14.79 -11.18
CA ALA A 143 12.10 16.16 -11.26
C ALA A 143 13.32 16.27 -12.19
N GLY A 144 14.05 15.17 -12.37
CA GLY A 144 15.19 15.10 -13.27
C GLY A 144 15.82 13.71 -13.30
N PRO A 145 16.85 13.49 -14.14
CA PRO A 145 17.48 12.18 -14.32
C PRO A 145 18.15 11.64 -13.04
N TYR A 146 18.54 12.54 -12.13
CA TYR A 146 19.17 12.21 -10.85
C TYR A 146 18.20 12.19 -9.66
N SER A 147 16.90 12.39 -9.88
CA SER A 147 15.90 12.29 -8.80
C SER A 147 15.87 10.87 -8.24
N SER A 148 15.99 10.73 -6.93
CA SER A 148 15.84 9.47 -6.21
C SER A 148 14.37 9.07 -6.00
N VAL A 149 13.43 9.96 -6.36
CA VAL A 149 11.98 9.75 -6.22
C VAL A 149 11.30 9.77 -7.59
N GLU A 150 10.36 8.84 -7.76
CA GLU A 150 9.40 8.75 -8.84
C GLU A 150 7.99 8.95 -8.28
N ILE A 151 7.28 9.97 -8.76
CA ILE A 151 5.88 10.22 -8.40
C ILE A 151 4.98 9.50 -9.41
N ILE A 152 4.16 8.59 -8.93
CA ILE A 152 3.28 7.76 -9.77
C ILE A 152 1.97 8.50 -10.01
N ALA A 153 1.37 9.01 -8.93
CA ALA A 153 0.15 9.80 -9.00
C ALA A 153 0.04 10.74 -7.79
N VAL A 154 -0.51 11.92 -8.05
CA VAL A 154 -0.92 12.88 -7.01
C VAL A 154 -2.39 13.17 -7.23
N LEU A 155 -3.19 13.04 -6.18
CA LEU A 155 -4.61 13.27 -6.20
C LEU A 155 -4.98 14.33 -5.17
N TYR A 156 -5.92 15.18 -5.53
CA TYR A 156 -6.50 16.16 -4.63
C TYR A 156 -8.00 16.25 -4.92
N GLY A 157 -8.81 15.72 -4.00
CA GLY A 157 -10.22 15.44 -4.24
C GLY A 157 -10.42 14.53 -5.46
N PRO A 158 -11.38 14.83 -6.35
CA PRO A 158 -11.75 13.97 -7.46
C PRO A 158 -10.84 14.19 -8.69
N LYS A 159 -9.73 14.93 -8.56
CA LYS A 159 -8.83 15.25 -9.67
C LYS A 159 -7.41 14.75 -9.42
N ARG A 160 -6.76 14.31 -10.50
CA ARG A 160 -5.32 14.09 -10.55
C ARG A 160 -4.60 15.42 -10.76
N ILE A 161 -3.50 15.60 -10.05
CA ILE A 161 -2.64 16.77 -10.16
C ILE A 161 -1.42 16.40 -11.00
N GLU A 162 -1.23 17.15 -12.07
CA GLU A 162 -0.09 16.98 -13.01
C GLU A 162 0.75 18.26 -13.12
N THR A 163 0.43 19.29 -12.33
CA THR A 163 1.12 20.58 -12.33
C THR A 163 2.60 20.39 -11.96
N PRO A 164 3.56 20.64 -12.89
CA PRO A 164 4.96 20.26 -12.68
C PRO A 164 5.60 20.85 -11.43
N SER A 165 5.31 22.10 -11.08
CA SER A 165 5.83 22.73 -9.87
C SER A 165 5.35 22.07 -8.59
N VAL A 166 4.12 21.54 -8.57
CA VAL A 166 3.59 20.78 -7.41
C VAL A 166 4.32 19.45 -7.29
N LEU A 167 4.52 18.75 -8.41
CA LEU A 167 5.24 17.47 -8.45
C LEU A 167 6.70 17.64 -8.01
N GLU A 168 7.35 18.73 -8.42
CA GLU A 168 8.71 19.07 -8.01
C GLU A 168 8.82 19.35 -6.51
N GLU A 169 7.89 20.11 -5.93
CA GLU A 169 7.88 20.36 -4.49
C GLU A 169 7.68 19.08 -3.67
N LEU A 170 6.80 18.17 -4.14
CA LEU A 170 6.61 16.86 -3.52
C LEU A 170 7.85 15.97 -3.65
N SER A 171 8.51 15.96 -4.81
CA SER A 171 9.75 15.21 -5.01
C SER A 171 10.82 15.72 -4.05
N ASN A 172 11.02 17.04 -3.96
CA ASN A 172 11.98 17.64 -3.02
C ASN A 172 11.67 17.30 -1.57
N PHE A 173 10.38 17.20 -1.19
CA PHE A 173 9.97 16.73 0.13
C PHE A 173 10.39 15.29 0.40
N PHE A 174 10.06 14.35 -0.48
CA PHE A 174 10.40 12.93 -0.28
C PHE A 174 11.91 12.66 -0.35
N GLU A 175 12.67 13.51 -1.03
CA GLU A 175 14.14 13.49 -1.02
C GLU A 175 14.74 14.11 0.27
N GLY A 176 13.90 14.64 1.16
CA GLY A 176 14.31 15.32 2.40
C GLY A 176 15.00 16.66 2.17
N ARG A 177 14.75 17.30 1.02
CA ARG A 177 15.21 18.67 0.69
C ARG A 177 14.22 19.74 1.12
N ARG A 178 13.04 19.33 1.59
CA ARG A 178 12.00 20.21 2.12
C ARG A 178 11.48 19.64 3.43
N GLY A 179 11.21 20.54 4.39
CA GLY A 179 10.50 20.20 5.63
C GLY A 179 9.01 20.02 5.38
N GLN A 180 8.17 20.38 6.34
CA GLN A 180 6.71 20.23 6.22
C GLN A 180 6.12 20.94 4.98
N ILE A 181 5.10 20.34 4.37
CA ILE A 181 4.26 20.97 3.34
C ILE A 181 2.83 21.08 3.85
N ARG A 182 2.23 22.27 3.76
CA ARG A 182 0.80 22.44 4.01
C ARG A 182 0.00 22.17 2.74
N MET A 183 -0.91 21.21 2.80
CA MET A 183 -1.60 20.67 1.64
C MET A 183 -2.92 21.43 1.39
N THR A 184 -2.80 22.60 0.74
CA THR A 184 -3.91 23.53 0.49
C THR A 184 -4.19 23.72 -1.01
N ASN A 185 -5.30 24.38 -1.36
CA ASN A 185 -5.59 24.80 -2.74
C ASN A 185 -4.45 25.63 -3.34
N SER A 186 -3.80 26.48 -2.52
CA SER A 186 -2.68 27.31 -2.95
C SER A 186 -1.41 26.50 -3.23
N PHE A 187 -1.19 25.41 -2.50
CA PHE A 187 -0.10 24.47 -2.79
C PHE A 187 -0.38 23.75 -4.10
N PHE A 188 -1.55 23.12 -4.23
CA PHE A 188 -1.96 22.36 -5.43
C PHE A 188 -2.24 23.22 -6.67
N LYS A 189 -2.21 24.56 -6.54
CA LYS A 189 -2.52 25.54 -7.60
C LYS A 189 -3.93 25.39 -8.18
N ALA A 190 -4.84 24.75 -7.42
CA ALA A 190 -6.19 24.48 -7.83
C ALA A 190 -7.10 24.22 -6.63
N ASP A 191 -8.36 24.68 -6.72
CA ASP A 191 -9.46 24.13 -5.94
C ASP A 191 -10.19 23.10 -6.83
N THR A 192 -9.89 21.84 -6.60
CA THR A 192 -10.37 20.75 -7.47
C THR A 192 -11.80 20.32 -7.16
N TRP A 193 -12.37 20.79 -6.04
CA TRP A 193 -13.73 20.48 -5.60
C TRP A 193 -14.32 21.63 -4.77
N PRO A 194 -14.75 22.72 -5.44
CA PRO A 194 -15.26 23.90 -4.75
C PRO A 194 -16.43 23.58 -3.81
N GLY A 195 -16.38 24.14 -2.60
CA GLY A 195 -17.40 23.93 -1.55
C GLY A 195 -17.25 22.62 -0.76
N HIS A 196 -16.26 21.78 -1.09
CA HIS A 196 -16.00 20.53 -0.39
C HIS A 196 -14.58 20.50 0.19
N LYS A 197 -14.46 19.98 1.41
CA LYS A 197 -13.16 19.65 1.98
C LYS A 197 -12.59 18.44 1.25
N LYS A 198 -11.37 18.58 0.73
CA LYS A 198 -10.73 17.54 -0.10
C LYS A 198 -9.83 16.64 0.74
N SER A 199 -9.65 15.41 0.29
CA SER A 199 -8.50 14.60 0.69
C SER A 199 -7.41 14.68 -0.37
N TRP A 200 -6.16 14.49 0.00
CA TRP A 200 -5.04 14.37 -0.92
C TRP A 200 -4.35 13.03 -0.75
N THR A 201 -3.78 12.52 -1.84
CA THR A 201 -3.01 11.28 -1.84
C THR A 201 -1.82 11.42 -2.77
N VAL A 202 -0.66 10.93 -2.34
CA VAL A 202 0.54 10.85 -3.17
C VAL A 202 1.03 9.41 -3.18
N TYR A 203 1.06 8.83 -4.38
CA TYR A 203 1.70 7.57 -4.67
C TYR A 203 3.08 7.84 -5.26
N PHE A 204 4.11 7.30 -4.64
CA PHE A 204 5.49 7.49 -5.09
C PHE A 204 6.32 6.25 -4.80
N ARG A 205 7.51 6.15 -5.39
CA ARG A 205 8.52 5.17 -5.02
C ARG A 205 9.91 5.78 -5.10
N PHE A 206 10.85 5.20 -4.38
CA PHE A 206 12.26 5.52 -4.59
C PHE A 206 12.78 4.75 -5.80
N THR A 207 13.62 5.37 -6.63
CA THR A 207 14.12 4.76 -7.89
C THR A 207 14.88 3.45 -7.67
N GLN A 208 15.44 3.25 -6.49
CA GLN A 208 16.13 2.01 -6.10
C GLN A 208 15.18 0.93 -5.57
N SER A 209 13.88 1.21 -5.47
CA SER A 209 12.88 0.32 -4.90
C SER A 209 11.70 0.12 -5.84
N LYS A 210 11.25 -1.13 -5.97
CA LYS A 210 9.98 -1.44 -6.67
C LYS A 210 8.77 -1.15 -5.79
N ARG A 211 8.94 -0.92 -4.48
CA ARG A 211 7.85 -0.72 -3.53
C ARG A 211 7.24 0.67 -3.72
N ILE A 212 5.95 0.69 -4.01
CA ILE A 212 5.15 1.90 -4.03
C ILE A 212 4.77 2.25 -2.59
N GLN A 213 4.96 3.52 -2.25
CA GLN A 213 4.53 4.14 -1.01
C GLN A 213 3.32 5.03 -1.29
N CYS A 214 2.48 5.15 -0.26
CA CYS A 214 1.27 5.94 -0.29
C CYS A 214 1.23 6.80 0.97
N VAL A 215 1.12 8.12 0.79
CA VAL A 215 0.83 9.06 1.87
C VAL A 215 -0.44 9.82 1.52
N THR A 216 -1.24 10.13 2.53
CA THR A 216 -2.54 10.76 2.35
C THR A 216 -2.90 11.60 3.56
N GLY A 217 -3.87 12.49 3.38
CA GLY A 217 -4.42 13.31 4.44
C GLY A 217 -5.54 14.19 3.93
N LEU A 218 -5.89 15.20 4.73
CA LEU A 218 -6.95 16.15 4.42
C LEU A 218 -6.39 17.50 4.01
N GLU A 219 -7.18 18.22 3.23
CA GLU A 219 -6.99 19.64 2.96
C GLU A 219 -6.75 20.40 4.27
N ASP A 220 -5.82 21.35 4.19
CA ASP A 220 -5.25 22.13 5.30
C ASP A 220 -4.37 21.35 6.27
N GLY A 221 -4.32 20.02 6.15
CA GLY A 221 -3.39 19.15 6.85
C GLY A 221 -1.95 19.36 6.38
N ALA A 222 -1.02 18.96 7.25
CA ALA A 222 0.39 18.98 6.95
C ALA A 222 0.85 17.61 6.46
N LEU A 223 1.66 17.61 5.40
CA LEU A 223 2.52 16.51 5.05
C LEU A 223 3.83 16.68 5.84
N GLU A 224 4.05 15.77 6.78
CA GLU A 224 5.21 15.72 7.67
C GLU A 224 6.06 14.48 7.35
N LEU A 225 7.36 14.56 7.64
CA LEU A 225 8.28 13.45 7.40
C LEU A 225 7.89 12.27 8.32
N PRO A 226 7.53 11.10 7.78
CA PRO A 226 7.10 9.97 8.62
C PRO A 226 8.26 9.23 9.30
N TRP A 227 9.51 9.58 9.01
CA TRP A 227 10.69 8.89 9.52
C TRP A 227 11.73 9.90 10.03
N SER A 228 12.21 9.70 11.25
CA SER A 228 13.48 10.26 11.69
C SER A 228 14.58 9.68 10.79
N ARG A 229 15.46 10.55 10.26
CA ARG A 229 16.76 10.10 9.76
C ARG A 229 17.58 9.77 11.00
N ASP A 230 17.56 8.50 11.40
CA ASP A 230 18.60 7.96 12.28
C ASP A 230 19.94 7.90 11.52
#